data_AF-A0A7I7NXU2-F1
#
_entry.id   AF-A0A7I7NXU2-F1
#
_cell.length_a   1.000
_cell.length_b   1.000
_cell.length_c   1.000
_cell.angle_alpha   90.00
_cell.angle_beta   90.00
_cell.angle_gamma   90.00
#
_symmetry.space_group_name_H-M   'P 1'
#
loop_
_entity.id
_entity.type
_entity.pdbx_description
1 polymer ?
#
loop_
_entity_poly.entity_id
_entity_poly.type
_entity_poly.pdbx_seq_one_letter_code
_entity_poly.pdbx_strand_id
1 'polypeptide(L)' 'MGKVTQVNEEMLLADIERELVDEFPRVPQKEIDALIREEHSRFTHSRVRDFVPLFVEKHTREQLRLRSN' A
#
# COMPACT_ATOMS: atom_id res chain seq x y z
N MET A 1 -5.75 -16.18 -16.41
CA MET A 1 -5.94 -15.98 -14.96
C MET A 1 -5.43 -14.64 -14.40
N GLY A 2 -4.84 -13.71 -15.16
CA GLY A 2 -4.23 -12.50 -14.57
C GLY A 2 -5.17 -11.38 -14.08
N LYS A 3 -6.43 -11.34 -14.55
CA LYS A 3 -7.36 -10.23 -14.20
C LYS A 3 -7.94 -10.32 -12.79
N VAL A 4 -8.09 -11.52 -12.23
CA VAL A 4 -8.72 -11.70 -10.91
C VAL A 4 -7.78 -11.23 -9.79
N THR A 5 -6.49 -11.56 -9.89
CA THR A 5 -5.48 -11.15 -8.91
C THR A 5 -5.31 -9.62 -8.89
N GLN A 6 -5.37 -8.96 -10.05
CA GLN A 6 -5.21 -7.50 -10.13
C GLN A 6 -6.39 -6.74 -9.51
N VAL A 7 -7.64 -7.16 -9.76
CA VAL A 7 -8.82 -6.54 -9.11
C VAL A 7 -8.79 -6.75 -7.60
N ASN A 8 -8.35 -7.94 -7.15
CA ASN A 8 -8.20 -8.23 -5.72
C ASN A 8 -7.10 -7.37 -5.08
N GLU A 9 -6.01 -7.15 -5.80
CA GLU A 9 -4.90 -6.30 -5.35
C GLU A 9 -5.32 -4.83 -5.17
N GLU A 10 -6.03 -4.23 -6.12
CA GLU A 10 -6.52 -2.85 -6.00
C GLU A 10 -7.51 -2.69 -4.82
N MET A 11 -8.37 -3.69 -4.60
CA MET A 11 -9.26 -3.71 -3.43
C MET A 11 -8.47 -3.81 -2.12
N LEU A 12 -7.48 -4.71 -2.05
CA LEU A 12 -6.63 -4.87 -0.87
C LEU A 12 -5.84 -3.59 -0.56
N LEU A 13 -5.30 -2.90 -1.58
CA LEU A 13 -4.60 -1.63 -1.40
C LEU A 13 -5.51 -0.53 -0.87
N ALA A 14 -6.78 -0.48 -1.30
CA ALA A 14 -7.76 0.47 -0.79
C ALA A 14 -8.17 0.16 0.67
N ASP A 15 -8.23 -1.12 1.07
CA ASP A 15 -8.41 -1.50 2.47
C ASP A 15 -7.20 -1.09 3.33
N ILE A 16 -5.99 -1.36 2.84
CA ILE A 16 -4.74 -0.96 3.49
C ILE A 16 -4.68 0.57 3.68
N GLU A 17 -5.05 1.36 2.66
CA GLU A 17 -5.08 2.83 2.78
C GLU A 17 -5.98 3.28 3.93
N ARG A 18 -7.19 2.72 4.04
CA ARG A 18 -8.13 3.04 5.13
C ARG A 18 -7.54 2.69 6.49
N GLU A 19 -6.99 1.49 6.64
CA GLU A 19 -6.36 1.05 7.90
C GLU A 19 -5.20 1.96 8.30
N LEU A 20 -4.35 2.37 7.34
CA LEU A 20 -3.22 3.26 7.63
C LEU A 20 -3.65 4.69 7.97
N VAL A 21 -4.74 5.19 7.38
CA VAL A 21 -5.32 6.50 7.77
C VAL A 21 -5.81 6.46 9.21
N ASP A 22 -6.46 5.36 9.63
CA ASP A 22 -6.90 5.14 11.00
C ASP A 22 -5.71 4.93 11.98
N GLU A 23 -4.66 4.21 11.57
CA GLU A 23 -3.46 3.96 12.40
C GLU A 23 -2.58 5.23 12.56
N PHE A 24 -2.51 6.07 11.53
CA PHE A 24 -1.65 7.26 11.48
C PHE A 24 -2.46 8.56 11.29
N PRO A 25 -3.33 8.96 12.24
CA PRO A 25 -4.22 10.11 12.09
C PRO A 25 -3.49 11.47 12.01
N ARG A 26 -2.19 11.49 12.33
CA ARG A 26 -1.33 12.69 12.21
C ARG A 26 -0.76 12.88 10.81
N VAL A 27 -0.81 11.85 9.96
CA VAL A 27 -0.31 11.91 8.59
C VAL A 27 -1.49 12.21 7.65
N PRO A 28 -1.38 13.19 6.74
CA PRO A 28 -2.44 13.47 5.78
C PRO A 28 -2.73 12.26 4.89
N GLN A 29 -4.01 11.93 4.65
CA GLN A 29 -4.40 10.84 3.76
C GLN A 29 -3.71 10.91 2.39
N LYS A 30 -3.55 12.11 1.83
CA LYS A 30 -2.85 12.31 0.54
C LYS A 30 -1.40 11.84 0.56
N GLU A 31 -0.71 11.95 1.69
CA GLU A 31 0.65 11.42 1.82
C GLU A 31 0.65 9.90 1.93
N ILE A 32 -0.34 9.32 2.60
CA ILE A 32 -0.52 7.87 2.69
C ILE A 32 -0.82 7.28 1.29
N ASP A 33 -1.77 7.84 0.54
CA ASP A 33 -2.07 7.43 -0.85
C ASP A 33 -0.83 7.55 -1.76
N ALA A 34 -0.11 8.68 -1.68
CA ALA A 34 1.10 8.87 -2.47
C ALA A 34 2.19 7.82 -2.16
N LEU A 35 2.37 7.49 -0.89
CA LEU A 35 3.36 6.50 -0.45
C LEU A 35 2.97 5.08 -0.87
N ILE A 36 1.69 4.70 -0.74
CA ILE A 36 1.18 3.41 -1.21
C ILE A 36 1.41 3.28 -2.72
N ARG A 37 1.11 4.33 -3.50
CA ARG A 37 1.35 4.34 -4.96
C ARG A 37 2.83 4.22 -5.30
N GLU A 38 3.71 4.91 -4.56
CA GLU A 38 5.15 4.82 -4.75
C GLU A 38 5.63 3.38 -4.52
N GLU A 39 5.30 2.79 -3.36
CA GLU A 39 5.71 1.43 -3.02
C GLU A 39 5.10 0.39 -3.98
N HIS A 40 3.85 0.59 -4.40
CA HIS A 40 3.18 -0.27 -5.37
C HIS A 40 3.86 -0.24 -6.75
N SER A 41 4.30 0.93 -7.20
CA SER A 41 4.99 1.10 -8.48
C SER A 41 6.31 0.31 -8.58
N ARG A 42 6.93 0.00 -7.44
CA ARG A 42 8.15 -0.84 -7.38
C ARG A 42 7.89 -2.26 -7.87
N PHE A 43 6.63 -2.71 -7.83
CA PHE A 43 6.19 -4.03 -8.25
C PHE A 43 5.52 -4.06 -9.62
N THR A 44 5.54 -2.96 -10.40
CA THR A 44 4.93 -2.90 -11.75
C THR A 44 5.41 -4.04 -12.67
N HIS A 45 6.67 -4.46 -12.55
CA HIS A 45 7.26 -5.54 -13.36
C HIS A 45 7.26 -6.91 -12.67
N SER A 46 6.68 -7.04 -11.48
CA SER A 46 6.65 -8.30 -10.74
C SER A 46 5.68 -9.30 -11.39
N ARG A 47 6.14 -10.54 -11.58
CA ARG A 47 5.33 -11.63 -12.14
C ARG A 47 4.39 -12.27 -11.11
N VAL A 48 4.75 -12.22 -9.83
CA VAL A 48 3.94 -12.71 -8.71
C VAL A 48 3.35 -11.51 -8.00
N ARG A 49 2.02 -11.41 -8.00
CA ARG A 49 1.28 -10.25 -7.50
C ARG A 49 0.54 -10.49 -6.19
N ASP A 50 0.32 -11.76 -5.82
CA ASP A 50 -0.44 -12.13 -4.61
C ASP A 50 0.16 -11.57 -3.31
N PHE A 51 1.47 -11.32 -3.29
CA PHE A 51 2.19 -10.78 -2.14
C PHE A 51 2.45 -9.26 -2.23
N VAL A 52 2.14 -8.62 -3.35
CA VAL A 52 2.40 -7.19 -3.55
C VAL A 52 1.68 -6.33 -2.50
N PRO A 53 0.38 -6.54 -2.18
CA PRO A 53 -0.28 -5.78 -1.12
C PRO A 53 0.43 -5.86 0.22
N LEU A 54 0.89 -7.05 0.62
CA LEU A 54 1.58 -7.27 1.90
C LEU A 54 2.92 -6.52 1.96
N PHE A 55 3.68 -6.51 0.87
CA PHE A 55 4.94 -5.76 0.82
C PHE A 55 4.69 -4.24 0.83
N VAL A 56 3.71 -3.77 0.06
CA VAL A 56 3.32 -2.35 0.03
C VAL A 56 2.89 -1.87 1.40
N GLU A 57 2.00 -2.60 2.08
CA GLU A 57 1.55 -2.28 3.44
C GLU A 57 2.75 -2.20 4.40
N LYS A 58 3.60 -3.23 4.42
CA LYS A 58 4.74 -3.30 5.33
C LYS A 58 5.69 -2.11 5.13
N HIS A 59 6.09 -1.84 3.89
CA HIS A 59 6.99 -0.72 3.59
C HIS A 59 6.37 0.63 3.89
N THR A 60 5.09 0.81 3.56
CA THR A 60 4.35 2.04 3.86
C THR A 60 4.31 2.28 5.37
N ARG A 61 3.97 1.26 6.17
CA ARG A 61 3.94 1.36 7.64
C ARG A 61 5.31 1.66 8.23
N GLU A 62 6.38 1.05 7.73
CA GLU A 62 7.76 1.36 8.15
C GLU A 62 8.11 2.83 7.90
N GLN A 63 7.80 3.34 6.70
CA GLN A 63 8.05 4.74 6.34
C GLN A 63 7.19 5.73 7.16
N LEU A 64 5.91 5.41 7.38
CA LEU A 64 5.03 6.24 8.21
C LEU A 64 5.52 6.29 9.66
N ARG A 65 6.01 5.17 10.21
CA ARG A 65 6.61 5.13 11.56
C ARG A 65 7.85 6.01 11.67
N LEU A 66 8.70 6.04 10.65
CA LEU A 66 9.87 6.93 10.61
C LEU A 66 9.47 8.42 10.56
N ARG A 67 8.35 8.75 9.92
CA ARG A 67 7.83 10.13 9.82
C ARG A 67 7.02 10.59 11.03
N SER A 68 6.47 9.64 11.80
CA SER A 68 5.60 9.90 12.96
C SER A 68 6.36 10.03 14.28
N ASN A 69 7.68 9.78 14.26
CA ASN A 69 8.59 9.84 15.40
C ASN A 69 9.40 11.14 15.37
#